data_AF-A0A7L1CZV2-F1
#
_entry.id   AF-A0A7L1CZV2-F1
#
_cell.length_a   1.000
_cell.length_b   1.000
_cell.length_c   1.000
_cell.angle_alpha   90.00
_cell.angle_beta   90.00
_cell.angle_gamma   90.00
#
_symmetry.space_group_name_H-M   'P 1'
#
loop_
_entity.id
_entity.type
_entity.pdbx_description
1 polymer ?
#
loop_
_entity_poly.entity_id
_entity_poly.type
_entity_poly.pdbx_seq_one_letter_code
_entity_poly.pdbx_strand_id
1 'polypeptide(L)'
;LWLLAFLSSLALLIHAYAKCLGLYFQYPHNTELEEETERNKIFPAITLCNLNPARFSKLSSHDLYWAGEMLGLLDGAGRPLMPESTERSRLEALLGTLAVSDEEKSLPFQMEEFYERVGHQLDLGEMLVRCTFGNEDCNSSDFQTVSA
;
A
#
# COMPACT_ATOMS: atom_id res chain seq x y z
N LEU A 1 20.07 6.80 -72.69
CA LEU A 1 20.67 7.54 -71.55
C LEU A 1 19.61 8.20 -70.68
N TRP A 2 18.81 9.14 -71.19
CA TRP A 2 17.74 9.81 -70.43
C TRP A 2 16.73 8.87 -69.76
N LEU A 3 16.24 7.86 -70.49
CA LEU A 3 15.31 6.87 -69.92
C LEU A 3 15.95 6.07 -68.77
N LEU A 4 17.19 5.61 -68.93
CA LEU A 4 17.90 4.86 -67.89
C LEU A 4 18.17 5.72 -66.66
N ALA A 5 18.57 6.98 -66.85
CA ALA A 5 18.77 7.93 -65.76
C ALA A 5 17.45 8.19 -65.01
N PHE A 6 16.35 8.37 -65.73
CA PHE A 6 15.02 8.54 -65.14
C PHE A 6 14.57 7.31 -64.34
N LEU A 7 14.70 6.11 -64.92
CA LEU A 7 14.35 4.85 -64.24
C LEU A 7 15.21 4.62 -63.00
N SER A 8 16.51 4.92 -63.08
CA SER A 8 17.41 4.84 -61.93
C SER A 8 16.99 5.82 -60.82
N SER A 9 16.64 7.05 -61.17
CA SER A 9 16.16 8.05 -60.21
C SER A 9 14.83 7.62 -59.57
N LEU A 10 13.90 7.05 -60.36
CA LEU A 10 12.61 6.58 -59.87
C LEU A 10 12.75 5.38 -58.93
N ALA A 11 13.63 4.43 -59.24
CA ALA A 11 13.89 3.27 -58.39
C ALA A 11 14.47 3.69 -57.02
N LEU A 12 15.44 4.61 -57.03
CA LEU A 12 16.00 5.16 -55.80
C LEU A 12 14.95 5.89 -54.95
N LEU A 13 14.07 6.66 -55.61
CA LEU A 13 12.96 7.34 -54.94
C LEU A 13 12.04 6.34 -54.23
N ILE A 14 11.55 5.32 -54.95
CA ILE A 14 10.64 4.31 -54.40
C ILE A 14 11.29 3.57 -53.22
N HIS A 15 12.56 3.20 -53.33
CA HIS A 15 13.30 2.52 -52.26
C HIS A 15 13.41 3.38 -50.99
N ALA A 16 13.74 4.67 -51.15
CA ALA A 16 13.80 5.60 -50.01
C ALA A 16 12.43 5.74 -49.33
N TYR A 17 11.36 5.91 -50.10
CA TYR A 17 10.00 6.02 -49.55
C TYR A 17 9.53 4.74 -48.85
N ALA A 18 9.81 3.56 -49.41
CA ALA A 18 9.46 2.29 -48.77
C ALA A 18 10.14 2.14 -47.41
N LYS A 19 11.43 2.54 -47.29
CA LYS A 19 12.14 2.56 -46.01
C LYS A 19 11.55 3.56 -45.03
N CYS A 20 11.26 4.78 -45.46
CA CYS A 20 10.66 5.80 -44.60
C CYS A 20 9.26 5.39 -44.12
N LEU A 21 8.44 4.81 -45.00
CA LEU A 21 7.12 4.28 -44.62
C LEU A 21 7.24 3.10 -43.66
N GLY A 22 8.20 2.20 -43.88
CA GLY A 22 8.49 1.12 -42.93
C GLY A 22 8.87 1.64 -41.55
N LEU A 23 9.76 2.65 -41.47
CA LEU A 23 10.14 3.30 -40.22
C LEU A 23 8.96 4.03 -39.57
N TYR A 24 8.12 4.70 -40.35
CA TYR A 24 6.92 5.39 -39.86
C TYR A 24 5.95 4.40 -39.18
N PHE A 25 5.68 3.25 -39.81
CA PHE A 25 4.79 2.22 -39.25
C PHE A 25 5.44 1.35 -38.16
N GLN A 26 6.73 1.53 -37.88
CA GLN A 26 7.36 0.98 -36.67
C GLN A 26 7.05 1.83 -35.43
N TYR A 27 6.46 3.02 -35.60
CA TYR A 27 6.14 3.96 -34.51
C TYR A 27 7.30 4.17 -33.52
N PRO A 28 8.53 4.49 -34.00
CA PRO A 28 9.65 4.76 -33.12
C PRO A 28 9.36 6.03 -32.30
N HIS A 29 9.73 6.01 -31.03
CA HIS A 29 9.62 7.14 -30.12
C HIS A 29 10.99 7.44 -29.52
N ASN A 30 11.26 8.73 -29.30
CA ASN A 30 12.42 9.19 -28.55
C ASN A 30 11.90 9.88 -27.29
N THR A 31 12.52 9.57 -26.15
CA THR A 31 12.24 10.25 -24.88
C THR A 31 13.39 11.20 -24.60
N GLU A 32 13.08 12.49 -24.49
CA GLU A 32 14.01 13.51 -24.00
C GLU A 32 13.67 13.81 -22.54
N LEU A 33 14.70 13.94 -21.72
CA LEU A 33 14.57 14.18 -20.27
C LEU A 33 15.17 15.54 -19.96
N GLU A 34 14.38 16.39 -19.30
CA GLU A 34 14.80 17.71 -18.83
C GLU A 34 14.47 17.85 -17.34
N GLU A 35 15.36 18.52 -16.60
CA GLU A 35 15.17 18.78 -15.17
C GLU A 35 15.00 20.28 -14.95
N GLU A 36 13.79 20.68 -14.59
CA GLU A 36 13.47 22.08 -14.27
C GLU A 36 13.23 22.27 -12.76
N THR A 37 13.95 23.23 -12.18
CA THR A 37 13.75 23.62 -10.79
C THR A 37 12.63 24.67 -10.69
N GLU A 38 11.55 24.31 -10.01
CA GLU A 38 10.39 25.20 -9.79
C GLU A 38 10.23 25.48 -8.31
N ARG A 39 9.91 26.73 -7.96
CA ARG A 39 9.81 27.17 -6.56
C ARG A 39 8.55 26.67 -5.85
N ASN A 40 7.46 26.50 -6.59
CA ASN A 40 6.17 26.05 -6.06
C ASN A 40 5.80 24.74 -6.73
N LYS A 41 5.83 23.65 -5.97
CA LYS A 41 5.38 22.34 -6.43
C LYS A 41 4.27 21.84 -5.52
N ILE A 42 3.40 21.01 -6.08
CA ILE A 42 2.35 20.33 -5.32
C ILE A 42 3.03 19.35 -4.38
N PHE A 43 2.76 19.47 -3.08
CA PHE A 43 3.25 18.51 -2.10
C PHE A 43 2.53 17.16 -2.32
N PRO A 44 3.27 16.04 -2.42
CA PRO A 44 2.67 14.76 -2.71
C PRO A 44 1.84 14.24 -1.53
N ALA A 45 0.91 13.32 -1.82
CA ALA A 45 0.26 12.56 -0.77
C ALA A 45 1.28 11.67 -0.05
N ILE A 46 1.31 11.74 1.28
CA ILE A 46 2.14 10.88 2.13
C ILE A 46 1.24 9.87 2.81
N THR A 47 1.40 8.59 2.46
CA THR A 47 0.70 7.48 3.12
C THR A 47 1.64 6.81 4.10
N LEU A 48 1.18 6.63 5.35
CA LEU A 48 1.93 5.99 6.41
C LEU A 48 1.05 4.94 7.10
N CYS A 49 1.65 3.81 7.45
CA CYS A 49 0.99 2.72 8.17
C CYS A 49 1.92 2.24 9.28
N ASN A 50 1.36 1.92 10.44
CA ASN A 50 2.12 1.20 11.46
C ASN A 50 2.36 -0.23 10.98
N LEU A 51 3.60 -0.73 11.12
CA LEU A 51 3.92 -2.12 10.79
C LEU A 51 3.21 -3.11 11.70
N ASN A 52 2.85 -2.70 12.92
CA ASN A 52 2.00 -3.50 13.77
C ASN A 52 0.52 -3.35 13.34
N PRO A 53 -0.13 -4.40 12.80
CA PRO A 53 -1.47 -4.30 12.24
C PRO A 53 -2.57 -4.06 13.28
N ALA A 54 -2.34 -4.45 14.54
CA ALA A 54 -3.36 -4.38 15.59
C ALA A 54 -2.76 -3.98 16.94
N ARG A 55 -3.47 -3.15 17.69
CA ARG A 55 -3.16 -2.85 19.08
C ARG A 55 -3.59 -4.01 19.96
N PHE A 56 -2.62 -4.69 20.57
CA PHE A 56 -2.89 -5.85 21.42
C PHE A 56 -3.91 -5.55 22.55
N SER A 57 -3.87 -4.34 23.12
CA SER A 57 -4.80 -3.90 24.17
C SER A 57 -6.25 -3.70 23.70
N LYS A 58 -6.51 -3.67 22.39
CA LYS A 58 -7.84 -3.50 21.80
C LYS A 58 -8.42 -4.81 21.26
N LEU A 59 -7.64 -5.91 21.28
CA LEU A 59 -8.10 -7.23 20.87
C LEU A 59 -9.04 -7.81 21.92
N SER A 60 -10.20 -8.29 21.47
CA SER A 60 -11.14 -9.06 22.27
C SER A 60 -10.93 -10.56 22.09
N SER A 61 -11.56 -11.36 22.96
CA SER A 61 -11.59 -12.81 22.85
C SER A 61 -12.23 -13.28 21.52
N HIS A 62 -13.28 -12.59 21.09
CA HIS A 62 -13.94 -12.84 19.80
C HIS A 62 -13.01 -12.56 18.61
N ASP A 63 -12.20 -11.48 18.68
CA ASP A 63 -11.23 -11.17 17.63
C ASP A 63 -10.12 -12.23 17.55
N LEU A 64 -9.64 -12.72 18.69
CA LEU A 64 -8.64 -13.79 18.72
C LEU A 64 -9.19 -15.09 18.16
N TYR A 65 -10.47 -15.40 18.37
CA TYR A 65 -11.12 -16.57 17.81
C TYR A 65 -11.15 -16.53 16.27
N TRP A 66 -11.46 -15.38 15.66
CA TRP A 66 -11.60 -15.27 14.21
C TRP A 66 -10.30 -14.88 13.48
N ALA A 67 -9.51 -13.98 14.05
CA ALA A 67 -8.33 -13.39 13.42
C ALA A 67 -7.00 -13.78 14.10
N GLY A 68 -7.02 -14.56 15.19
CA GLY A 68 -5.82 -14.89 15.95
C GLY A 68 -4.76 -15.66 15.15
N GLU A 69 -5.19 -16.57 14.27
CA GLU A 69 -4.28 -17.26 13.35
C GLU A 69 -3.69 -16.31 12.30
N MET A 70 -4.53 -15.44 11.71
CA MET A 70 -4.08 -14.42 10.74
C MET A 70 -3.06 -13.46 11.36
N LEU A 71 -3.23 -13.09 12.63
CA LEU A 71 -2.31 -12.24 13.38
C LEU A 71 -1.03 -12.97 13.83
N GLY A 72 -0.93 -14.29 13.59
CA GLY A 72 0.20 -15.11 14.04
C GLY A 72 0.24 -15.29 15.56
N LEU A 73 -0.87 -15.05 16.25
CA LEU A 73 -0.98 -15.22 17.71
C LEU A 73 -1.43 -16.64 18.08
N LEU A 74 -2.18 -17.31 17.20
CA LEU A 74 -2.70 -18.66 17.40
C LEU A 74 -2.32 -19.58 16.24
N ASP A 75 -2.26 -20.88 16.50
CA ASP A 75 -2.19 -21.90 15.46
C ASP A 75 -3.59 -22.28 14.95
N GLY A 76 -3.67 -23.11 13.90
CA GLY A 76 -4.95 -23.59 13.38
C GLY A 76 -5.76 -24.48 14.33
N ALA A 77 -5.23 -24.80 15.51
CA ALA A 77 -5.97 -25.46 16.60
C ALA A 77 -6.42 -24.48 17.69
N GLY A 78 -6.22 -23.17 17.49
CA GLY A 78 -6.58 -22.11 18.44
C GLY A 78 -5.64 -22.00 19.64
N ARG A 79 -4.43 -22.57 19.56
CA ARG A 79 -3.44 -22.55 20.65
C ARG A 79 -2.45 -21.41 20.44
N PRO A 80 -1.99 -20.73 21.49
CA PRO A 80 -0.99 -19.67 21.39
C PRO A 80 0.29 -20.10 20.65
N LEU A 81 0.64 -19.39 19.59
CA LEU A 81 1.96 -19.43 18.98
C LEU A 81 2.85 -18.42 19.71
N MET A 82 3.74 -18.92 20.57
CA MET A 82 4.66 -18.07 21.34
C MET A 82 6.11 -18.25 20.86
N PRO A 83 6.81 -17.16 20.51
CA PRO A 83 8.27 -17.13 20.55
C PRO A 83 8.75 -17.35 22.00
N GLU A 84 9.83 -18.12 22.19
CA GLU A 84 10.43 -18.44 23.51
C GLU A 84 10.74 -17.21 24.40
N SER A 85 10.81 -16.01 23.81
CA SER A 85 11.22 -14.77 24.46
C SER A 85 10.08 -13.84 24.89
N THR A 86 8.82 -14.28 24.82
CA THR A 86 7.68 -13.38 25.12
C THR A 86 7.50 -13.18 26.62
N GLU A 87 7.35 -11.92 27.06
CA GLU A 87 7.10 -11.57 28.46
C GLU A 87 5.89 -12.35 29.00
N ARG A 88 6.08 -13.08 30.11
CA ARG A 88 5.04 -13.92 30.76
C ARG A 88 3.72 -13.18 30.98
N SER A 89 3.77 -11.88 31.24
CA SER A 89 2.61 -11.01 31.39
C SER A 89 1.72 -10.94 30.14
N ARG A 90 2.31 -10.93 28.95
CA ARG A 90 1.55 -10.94 27.68
C ARG A 90 0.90 -12.30 27.43
N LEU A 91 1.61 -13.37 27.77
CA LEU A 91 1.05 -14.73 27.68
C LEU A 91 -0.14 -14.89 28.63
N GLU A 92 -0.05 -14.42 29.86
CA GLU A 92 -1.16 -14.43 30.82
C GLU A 92 -2.36 -13.62 30.33
N ALA A 93 -2.12 -12.42 29.78
CA ALA A 93 -3.17 -11.61 29.18
C ALA A 93 -3.85 -12.33 28.00
N LEU A 94 -3.05 -12.95 27.12
CA LEU A 94 -3.54 -13.68 25.94
C LEU A 94 -4.35 -14.92 26.36
N LEU A 95 -3.86 -15.70 27.32
CA LEU A 95 -4.57 -16.85 27.88
C LEU A 95 -5.89 -16.44 28.55
N GLY A 96 -5.91 -15.31 29.26
CA GLY A 96 -7.13 -14.75 29.85
C GLY A 96 -8.18 -14.38 28.80
N THR A 97 -7.75 -13.92 27.62
CA THR A 97 -8.63 -13.57 26.50
C THR A 97 -9.00 -14.75 25.60
N LEU A 98 -8.52 -15.97 25.82
CA LEU A 98 -8.90 -17.13 24.99
C LEU A 98 -10.17 -17.84 25.47
N ALA A 99 -10.70 -17.48 26.64
CA ALA A 99 -11.97 -18.02 27.12
C ALA A 99 -13.13 -17.33 26.39
N VAL A 100 -13.56 -17.92 25.27
CA VAL A 100 -14.69 -17.43 24.45
C VAL A 100 -15.90 -18.34 24.67
N SER A 101 -17.06 -17.74 24.99
CA SER A 101 -18.33 -18.47 25.10
C SER A 101 -18.84 -18.92 23.72
N ASP A 102 -19.66 -19.97 23.66
CA ASP A 102 -20.21 -20.43 22.37
C ASP A 102 -21.17 -19.41 21.74
N GLU A 103 -21.80 -18.57 22.56
CA GLU A 103 -22.61 -17.43 22.12
C GLU A 103 -21.75 -16.38 21.42
N GLU A 104 -20.59 -16.02 21.98
CA GLU A 104 -19.65 -15.08 21.36
C GLU A 104 -19.09 -15.60 20.04
N LYS A 105 -18.82 -16.91 19.93
CA LYS A 105 -18.37 -17.50 18.65
C LYS A 105 -19.42 -17.39 17.54
N SER A 106 -20.70 -17.34 17.90
CA SER A 106 -21.80 -17.26 16.94
C SER A 106 -22.06 -15.85 16.41
N LEU A 107 -21.45 -14.82 17.01
CA LEU A 107 -21.57 -13.44 16.57
C LEU A 107 -20.90 -13.24 15.20
N PRO A 108 -21.45 -12.36 14.35
CA PRO A 108 -20.85 -12.05 13.07
C PRO A 108 -19.52 -11.31 13.25
N PHE A 109 -18.52 -11.70 12.46
CA PHE A 109 -17.21 -11.06 12.43
C PHE A 109 -17.03 -10.30 11.10
N GLN A 110 -16.73 -9.01 11.17
CA GLN A 110 -16.51 -8.13 10.02
C GLN A 110 -15.09 -7.56 10.06
N MET A 111 -14.35 -7.73 8.96
CA MET A 111 -12.94 -7.32 8.90
C MET A 111 -12.77 -5.80 8.95
N GLU A 112 -13.70 -5.06 8.36
CA GLU A 112 -13.70 -3.60 8.32
C GLU A 112 -13.83 -3.04 9.73
N GLU A 113 -14.81 -3.53 10.51
CA GLU A 113 -15.00 -3.16 11.92
C GLU A 113 -13.77 -3.51 12.75
N PHE A 114 -13.22 -4.71 12.53
CA PHE A 114 -12.04 -5.17 13.23
C PHE A 114 -10.87 -4.21 13.01
N TYR A 115 -10.52 -3.88 11.75
CA TYR A 115 -9.41 -2.99 11.45
C TYR A 115 -9.63 -1.56 11.97
N GLU A 116 -10.85 -1.02 11.86
CA GLU A 116 -11.17 0.32 12.37
C GLU A 116 -11.02 0.42 13.88
N ARG A 117 -11.40 -0.63 14.63
CA ARG A 117 -11.33 -0.65 16.09
C ARG A 117 -9.93 -0.98 16.62
N VAL A 118 -9.30 -2.04 16.11
CA VAL A 118 -8.04 -2.54 16.66
C VAL A 118 -6.81 -1.89 16.03
N GLY A 119 -6.93 -1.35 14.81
CA GLY A 119 -5.85 -0.66 14.11
C GLY A 119 -5.37 0.57 14.88
N HIS A 120 -4.18 1.06 14.58
CA HIS A 120 -3.66 2.25 15.25
C HIS A 120 -4.31 3.52 14.71
N GLN A 121 -4.73 4.40 15.62
CA GLN A 121 -5.31 5.69 15.28
C GLN A 121 -4.22 6.77 15.30
N LEU A 122 -4.34 7.73 14.38
CA LEU A 122 -3.37 8.82 14.23
C LEU A 122 -3.69 10.02 15.14
N ASP A 123 -4.34 9.78 16.28
CA ASP A 123 -4.76 10.81 17.20
C ASP A 123 -3.55 11.53 17.83
N LEU A 124 -3.73 12.83 18.11
CA LEU A 124 -2.71 13.66 18.73
C LEU A 124 -2.36 13.13 20.13
N GLY A 125 -1.08 12.83 20.35
CA GLY A 125 -0.58 12.27 21.61
C GLY A 125 -0.56 10.74 21.69
N GLU A 126 -1.13 10.03 20.71
CA GLU A 126 -0.85 8.60 20.49
C GLU A 126 0.27 8.44 19.45
N MET A 127 -0.06 8.08 18.21
CA MET A 127 0.92 7.97 17.14
C MET A 127 1.41 9.34 16.64
N LEU A 128 0.52 10.35 16.61
CA LEU A 128 0.85 11.68 16.11
C LEU A 128 1.31 12.58 17.25
N VAL A 129 2.62 12.60 17.52
CA VAL A 129 3.18 13.42 18.61
C VAL A 129 3.27 14.89 18.21
N ARG A 130 3.63 15.19 16.96
CA ARG A 130 3.71 16.54 16.40
C ARG A 130 3.55 16.48 14.89
N CYS A 131 2.84 17.45 14.32
CA CYS A 131 2.66 17.60 12.89
C CYS A 131 2.84 19.07 12.50
N THR A 132 3.71 19.35 11.53
CA THR A 132 3.91 20.70 10.99
C THR A 132 4.17 20.64 9.50
N PHE A 133 3.50 21.47 8.72
CA PHE A 133 3.70 21.60 7.28
C PHE A 133 3.71 23.08 6.89
N GLY A 134 4.72 23.54 6.15
CA GLY A 134 4.78 24.93 5.68
C GLY A 134 4.83 25.99 6.79
N ASN A 135 5.32 25.64 7.99
CA ASN A 135 5.25 26.44 9.23
C ASN A 135 3.85 26.59 9.85
N GLU A 136 2.88 25.79 9.40
CA GLU A 136 1.57 25.66 10.05
C GLU A 136 1.49 24.34 10.81
N ASP A 137 0.81 24.34 11.95
CA ASP A 137 0.55 23.13 12.73
C ASP A 137 -0.59 22.33 12.08
N CYS A 138 -0.40 21.02 11.98
CA CYS A 138 -1.43 20.08 11.49
C CYS A 138 -1.88 19.14 12.61
N ASN A 139 -3.00 18.45 12.39
CA ASN A 139 -3.62 17.54 13.34
C ASN A 139 -4.15 16.27 12.66
N SER A 140 -4.76 15.36 13.44
CA SER A 140 -5.25 14.08 12.92
C SER A 140 -6.34 14.20 11.85
N SER A 141 -7.11 15.30 11.83
CA SER A 141 -8.13 15.54 10.80
C SER A 141 -7.57 15.92 9.43
N ASP A 142 -6.29 16.30 9.36
CA ASP A 142 -5.58 16.54 8.09
C ASP A 142 -5.14 15.23 7.41
N PHE A 143 -5.37 14.09 8.08
CA PHE A 143 -5.09 12.75 7.56
C PHE A 143 -6.39 12.01 7.26
N GLN A 144 -6.44 11.37 6.10
CA GLN A 144 -7.56 10.54 5.70
C GLN A 144 -7.22 9.06 5.87
N THR A 145 -8.08 8.33 6.59
CA THR A 145 -8.01 6.87 6.65
C THR A 145 -8.32 6.27 5.28
N VAL A 146 -7.47 5.37 4.81
CA VAL A 146 -7.68 4.62 3.57
C VAL A 146 -8.21 3.25 3.94
N SER A 147 -9.47 2.96 3.57
CA SER A 147 -10.00 1.59 3.59
C SER A 147 -9.60 0.87 2.31
N ALA A 148 -9.19 -0.40 2.45
CA ALA A 148 -8.90 -1.29 1.32
C ALA A 148 -10.18 -1.95 0.79
#